data_AF-A0A3D3SC80-F1
#
_entry.id   AF-A0A3D3SC80-F1
#
_cell.length_a   1.000
_cell.length_b   1.000
_cell.length_c   1.000
_cell.angle_alpha   90.00
_cell.angle_beta   90.00
_cell.angle_gamma   90.00
#
_symmetry.space_group_name_H-M   'P 1'
#
loop_
_entity.id
_entity.type
_entity.pdbx_description
1 polymer ?
#
loop_
_entity_poly.entity_id
_entity_poly.type
_entity_poly.pdbx_seq_one_letter_code
_entity_poly.pdbx_strand_id
1 'polypeptide(L)'
;MATSFPERNMNSTYSEAAGKAPTRVFPIELLGVSFTVRTDEDPDYIAGLVSELKERLSNVSSQMKIVDPLKLALVTSLLTLDEMHRDSGQKALASKEFEADSLLESLDKRLGELGL
;
A
#
# COMPACT_ATOMS: atom_id res chain seq x y z
N MET A 1 -51.56 -5.57 43.00
CA MET A 1 -50.77 -4.36 42.66
C MET A 1 -49.30 -4.73 42.80
N ALA A 2 -48.65 -5.05 41.69
CA ALA A 2 -47.25 -5.49 41.67
C ALA A 2 -46.32 -4.27 41.58
N THR A 3 -45.30 -4.26 42.44
CA THR A 3 -44.25 -3.25 42.54
C THR A 3 -43.29 -3.37 41.36
N SER A 4 -43.17 -2.32 40.55
CA SER A 4 -42.18 -2.22 39.46
C SER A 4 -40.91 -1.53 39.98
N PHE A 5 -39.81 -2.28 40.02
CA PHE A 5 -38.45 -1.74 40.07
C PHE A 5 -37.91 -1.66 38.64
N PRO A 6 -37.28 -0.55 38.20
CA PRO A 6 -36.60 -0.52 36.92
C PRO A 6 -35.21 -1.14 37.06
N GLU A 7 -34.98 -2.28 36.40
CA GLU A 7 -33.66 -2.85 36.22
C GLU A 7 -32.81 -1.93 35.33
N ARG A 8 -31.75 -1.34 35.90
CA ARG A 8 -30.67 -0.75 35.11
C ARG A 8 -29.94 -1.88 34.41
N ASN A 9 -30.04 -1.98 33.08
CA ASN A 9 -29.16 -2.84 32.31
C ASN A 9 -27.76 -2.21 32.17
N MET A 10 -26.85 -2.60 33.05
CA MET A 10 -25.42 -2.37 32.84
C MET A 10 -24.86 -3.51 31.98
N ASN A 11 -24.99 -3.38 30.66
CA ASN A 11 -24.18 -4.14 29.71
C ASN A 11 -23.16 -3.22 29.05
N SER A 12 -22.06 -2.98 29.77
CA SER A 12 -20.78 -2.63 29.16
C SER A 12 -19.88 -3.83 29.34
N THR A 13 -19.52 -4.48 28.23
CA THR A 13 -18.26 -5.20 27.97
C THR A 13 -18.51 -6.12 26.78
N TYR A 14 -18.24 -5.61 25.58
CA TYR A 14 -17.34 -6.20 24.59
C TYR A 14 -17.34 -5.24 23.39
N SER A 15 -16.46 -4.24 23.49
CA SER A 15 -16.05 -3.43 22.35
C SER A 15 -15.13 -4.29 21.48
N GLU A 16 -15.70 -5.17 20.67
CA GLU A 16 -14.95 -5.96 19.70
C GLU A 16 -15.76 -6.20 18.42
N ALA A 17 -16.10 -5.09 17.77
CA ALA A 17 -16.44 -5.08 16.35
C ALA A 17 -16.09 -3.70 15.79
N ALA A 18 -14.80 -3.35 15.81
CA ALA A 18 -14.29 -2.36 14.88
C ALA A 18 -14.62 -2.89 13.47
N GLY A 19 -15.54 -2.22 12.78
CA GLY A 19 -16.19 -2.71 11.58
C GLY A 19 -15.19 -3.10 10.51
N LYS A 20 -15.09 -4.41 10.23
CA LYS A 20 -14.49 -4.89 8.99
C LYS A 20 -15.43 -4.45 7.88
N ALA A 21 -14.96 -3.60 6.96
CA ALA A 21 -15.73 -3.19 5.81
C ALA A 21 -16.26 -4.43 5.06
N PRO A 22 -17.47 -4.37 4.47
CA PRO A 22 -18.04 -5.54 3.80
C PRO A 22 -17.10 -5.97 2.67
N THR A 23 -16.58 -7.20 2.75
CA THR A 23 -15.77 -7.80 1.69
C THR A 23 -16.62 -7.93 0.43
N ARG A 24 -16.19 -7.29 -0.66
CA ARG A 24 -16.86 -7.27 -1.96
C ARG A 24 -16.10 -8.16 -2.95
N VAL A 25 -16.82 -8.64 -3.96
CA VAL A 25 -16.28 -9.46 -5.04
C VAL A 25 -16.13 -8.57 -6.28
N PHE A 26 -14.92 -8.49 -6.82
CA PHE A 26 -14.58 -7.66 -7.98
C PHE A 26 -14.17 -8.54 -9.16
N PRO A 27 -14.90 -8.52 -10.28
CA PRO A 27 -14.45 -9.18 -11.50
C PRO A 27 -13.31 -8.37 -12.13
N ILE A 28 -12.23 -9.07 -12.50
CA ILE A 28 -11.06 -8.52 -13.16
C ILE A 28 -10.86 -9.26 -14.48
N GLU A 29 -10.63 -8.50 -15.54
CA GLU A 29 -10.27 -9.01 -16.86
C GLU A 29 -8.94 -8.41 -17.29
N LEU A 30 -7.92 -9.27 -17.43
CA LEU A 30 -6.54 -8.92 -17.78
C LEU A 30 -5.96 -10.00 -18.69
N LEU A 31 -5.26 -9.60 -19.76
CA LEU A 31 -4.51 -10.53 -20.62
C LEU A 31 -5.36 -11.69 -21.18
N GLY A 32 -6.66 -11.45 -21.41
CA GLY A 32 -7.61 -12.47 -21.87
C GLY A 32 -8.07 -13.46 -20.79
N VAL A 33 -7.68 -13.24 -19.53
CA VAL A 33 -8.10 -14.04 -18.38
C VAL A 33 -9.07 -13.23 -17.53
N SER A 34 -10.17 -13.87 -17.13
CA SER A 34 -11.16 -13.31 -16.21
C SER A 34 -11.12 -14.05 -14.87
N PHE A 35 -11.03 -13.30 -13.77
CA PHE A 35 -11.03 -13.85 -12.42
C PHE A 35 -11.70 -12.88 -11.45
N THR A 36 -11.96 -13.31 -10.22
CA THR A 36 -12.58 -12.46 -9.19
C THR A 36 -11.67 -12.28 -8.00
N VAL A 37 -11.54 -11.05 -7.51
CA VAL A 37 -10.83 -10.72 -6.27
C VAL A 37 -11.84 -10.40 -5.17
N ARG A 38 -11.62 -10.95 -3.98
CA ARG A 38 -12.40 -10.61 -2.79
C ARG A 38 -11.59 -9.65 -1.93
N THR A 39 -12.11 -8.45 -1.74
CA THR A 39 -11.43 -7.42 -0.94
C THR A 39 -12.44 -6.50 -0.26
N ASP A 40 -12.07 -5.98 0.90
CA ASP A 40 -12.80 -4.96 1.65
C ASP A 40 -12.41 -3.53 1.27
N GLU A 41 -11.51 -3.39 0.29
CA GLU A 41 -11.10 -2.12 -0.33
C GLU A 41 -12.23 -1.46 -1.14
N ASP A 42 -12.05 -0.16 -1.36
CA ASP A 42 -12.99 0.66 -2.13
C ASP A 42 -13.08 0.23 -3.61
N PRO A 43 -14.28 0.13 -4.19
CA PRO A 43 -14.46 -0.22 -5.60
C PRO A 43 -13.71 0.66 -6.60
N ASP A 44 -13.70 1.97 -6.38
CA ASP A 44 -13.06 2.92 -7.28
C ASP A 44 -11.54 2.80 -7.19
N TYR A 45 -11.03 2.49 -6.00
CA TYR A 45 -9.62 2.18 -5.80
C TYR A 45 -9.19 0.92 -6.56
N ILE A 46 -9.93 -0.18 -6.42
CA ILE A 46 -9.63 -1.43 -7.15
C ILE A 46 -9.76 -1.25 -8.66
N ALA A 47 -10.77 -0.52 -9.13
CA ALA A 47 -10.92 -0.19 -10.55
C ALA A 47 -9.72 0.63 -11.06
N GLY A 48 -9.24 1.60 -10.26
CA GLY A 48 -8.04 2.36 -10.55
C GLY A 48 -6.80 1.49 -10.71
N LEU A 49 -6.54 0.57 -9.78
CA LEU A 49 -5.42 -0.37 -9.85
C LEU A 49 -5.48 -1.25 -11.10
N VAL A 50 -6.66 -1.76 -11.44
CA VAL A 50 -6.84 -2.57 -12.66
C VAL A 50 -6.56 -1.75 -13.92
N SER A 51 -7.00 -0.49 -13.94
CA SER A 51 -6.74 0.43 -15.06
C SER A 51 -5.25 0.72 -15.22
N GLU A 52 -4.57 1.05 -14.11
CA GLU A 52 -3.14 1.32 -14.11
C GLU A 52 -2.34 0.10 -14.58
N LEU A 53 -2.69 -1.10 -14.08
CA LEU A 53 -2.05 -2.34 -14.51
C LEU A 53 -2.24 -2.61 -16.01
N LYS A 54 -3.44 -2.34 -16.56
CA LYS A 54 -3.71 -2.47 -18.00
C LYS A 54 -2.83 -1.54 -18.82
N GLU A 55 -2.70 -0.29 -18.40
CA GLU A 55 -1.84 0.69 -19.06
C GLU A 55 -0.37 0.26 -19.05
N ARG A 56 0.14 -0.17 -17.89
CA ARG A 56 1.51 -0.69 -17.76
C ARG A 56 1.76 -1.89 -18.67
N LEU A 57 0.86 -2.87 -18.69
CA LEU A 57 0.96 -4.03 -19.58
C LEU A 57 0.98 -3.61 -21.06
N SER A 58 0.13 -2.65 -21.46
CA SER A 58 0.11 -2.12 -22.84
C SER A 58 1.43 -1.43 -23.22
N ASN A 59 1.99 -0.64 -22.30
CA ASN A 59 3.25 0.06 -22.51
C ASN A 59 4.42 -0.92 -22.67
N VAL A 60 4.54 -1.90 -21.77
CA VAL A 60 5.61 -2.92 -21.84
C VAL A 60 5.47 -3.77 -23.10
N SER A 61 4.24 -4.17 -23.47
CA SER A 61 4.00 -4.93 -24.69
C SER A 61 4.46 -4.17 -25.94
N SER A 62 4.15 -2.87 -26.00
CA SER A 62 4.52 -2.00 -27.14
C SER A 62 6.03 -1.73 -27.21
N GLN A 63 6.68 -1.46 -26.08
CA GLN A 63 8.11 -1.15 -26.02
C GLN A 63 8.99 -2.36 -26.29
N MET A 64 8.65 -3.51 -25.70
CA MET A 64 9.48 -4.72 -25.77
C MET A 64 9.01 -5.71 -26.85
N LYS A 65 7.93 -5.39 -27.59
CA LYS A 65 7.32 -6.25 -28.61
C LYS A 65 6.99 -7.66 -28.10
N ILE A 66 6.57 -7.76 -26.85
CA ILE A 66 6.20 -9.02 -26.21
C ILE A 66 4.73 -9.30 -26.51
N VAL A 67 4.48 -10.40 -27.23
CA VAL A 67 3.13 -10.86 -27.62
C VAL A 67 2.60 -11.94 -26.66
N ASP A 68 3.49 -12.71 -26.05
CA ASP A 68 3.10 -13.78 -25.12
C ASP A 68 2.57 -13.20 -23.80
N PRO A 69 1.30 -13.47 -23.41
CA PRO A 69 0.68 -12.86 -22.25
C PRO A 69 1.37 -13.20 -20.92
N LEU A 70 1.87 -14.44 -20.79
CA LEU A 70 2.55 -14.88 -19.57
C LEU A 70 3.91 -14.19 -19.42
N LYS A 71 4.71 -14.14 -20.49
CA LYS A 71 5.98 -13.38 -20.49
C LYS A 71 5.73 -11.90 -20.21
N LEU A 72 4.69 -11.31 -20.81
CA LEU A 72 4.34 -9.92 -20.57
C LEU A 72 4.02 -9.66 -19.10
N ALA A 73 3.22 -10.54 -18.47
CA ALA A 73 2.91 -10.46 -17.05
C ALA A 73 4.18 -10.53 -16.18
N LEU A 74 5.04 -11.54 -16.42
CA LEU A 74 6.27 -11.73 -15.66
C LEU A 74 7.24 -10.54 -15.78
N VAL A 75 7.46 -10.04 -17.00
CA VAL A 75 8.35 -8.90 -17.24
C VAL A 75 7.79 -7.63 -16.60
N THR A 76 6.49 -7.39 -16.74
CA THR A 76 5.83 -6.22 -16.13
C THR A 76 5.91 -6.29 -14.61
N SER A 77 5.66 -7.47 -14.01
CA SER A 77 5.80 -7.65 -12.56
C SER A 77 7.22 -7.42 -12.06
N LEU A 78 8.24 -7.92 -12.79
CA LEU A 78 9.64 -7.66 -12.44
C LEU A 78 9.99 -6.17 -12.51
N LEU A 79 9.51 -5.47 -13.54
CA LEU A 79 9.73 -4.04 -13.68
C LEU A 79 9.04 -3.25 -12.56
N THR A 80 7.80 -3.59 -12.21
CA THR A 80 7.09 -2.98 -11.08
C THR A 80 7.81 -3.22 -9.75
N LEU A 81 8.35 -4.42 -9.53
CA LEU A 81 9.15 -4.72 -8.34
C LEU A 81 10.46 -3.90 -8.32
N ASP A 82 11.13 -3.75 -9.47
CA ASP A 82 12.34 -2.92 -9.59
C ASP A 82 12.03 -1.45 -9.26
N GLU A 83 10.93 -0.90 -9.76
CA GLU A 83 10.45 0.45 -9.44
C GLU A 83 10.22 0.61 -7.92
N MET A 84 9.50 -0.32 -7.29
CA MET A 84 9.24 -0.29 -5.84
C MET A 84 10.53 -0.37 -5.01
N HIS A 85 11.49 -1.18 -5.44
CA HIS A 85 12.79 -1.30 -4.79
C HIS A 85 13.66 -0.07 -4.97
N ARG A 86 13.66 0.54 -6.16
CA ARG A 86 14.40 1.76 -6.46
C ARG A 86 13.84 2.94 -5.67
N ASP A 87 12.52 3.08 -5.58
CA ASP A 87 11.88 4.13 -4.78
C ASP A 87 12.15 3.94 -3.28
N SER A 88 12.18 2.69 -2.81
CA SER A 88 12.53 2.36 -1.41
C SER A 88 14.01 2.61 -1.11
N GLY A 89 14.89 2.27 -2.05
CA GLY A 89 16.33 2.52 -1.96
C GLY A 89 16.68 4.00 -2.02
N GLN A 90 16.04 4.77 -2.91
CA GLN A 90 16.20 6.23 -2.99
C GLN A 90 15.67 6.93 -1.72
N LYS A 91 14.51 6.50 -1.20
CA LYS A 91 14.02 7.01 0.10
C LYS A 91 14.98 6.66 1.23
N ALA A 92 15.51 5.44 1.27
CA ALA A 92 16.47 5.03 2.30
C ALA A 92 17.82 5.77 2.19
N LEU A 93 18.29 6.09 0.98
CA LEU A 93 19.49 6.90 0.76
C LEU A 93 19.26 8.36 1.18
N ALA A 94 18.15 8.97 0.77
CA ALA A 94 17.80 10.34 1.16
C ALA A 94 17.63 10.47 2.69
N SER A 95 17.04 9.48 3.36
CA SER A 95 16.95 9.45 4.82
C SER A 95 18.33 9.34 5.49
N LYS A 96 19.24 8.53 4.93
CA LYS A 96 20.61 8.38 5.45
C LYS A 96 21.47 9.63 5.25
N GLU A 97 21.32 10.31 4.12
CA GLU A 97 22.00 11.60 3.87
C GLU A 97 21.50 12.66 4.85
N PHE A 98 20.18 12.75 5.07
CA PHE A 98 19.59 13.66 6.05
C PHE A 98 20.04 13.37 7.49
N GLU A 99 20.13 12.09 7.88
CA GLU A 99 20.67 11.69 9.19
C GLU A 99 22.16 12.02 9.32
N ALA A 100 22.96 11.81 8.27
CA ALA A 100 24.39 12.12 8.28
C ALA A 100 24.63 13.64 8.42
N ASP A 101 23.89 14.47 7.69
CA ASP A 101 23.97 15.92 7.78
C ASP A 101 23.56 16.41 9.18
N SER A 102 22.49 15.85 9.76
CA SER A 102 22.06 16.18 11.12
C SER A 102 23.10 15.78 12.18
N LEU A 103 23.76 14.63 12.00
CA LEU A 103 24.84 14.18 12.88
C LEU A 103 26.06 15.12 12.78
N LEU A 104 26.44 15.53 11.57
CA LEU A 104 27.53 16.49 11.35
C LEU A 104 27.24 17.84 11.98
N GLU A 105 26.03 18.38 11.81
CA GLU A 105 25.61 19.64 12.43
C GLU A 105 25.66 19.56 13.97
N SER A 106 25.26 18.41 14.54
CA SER A 106 25.32 18.19 15.99
C SER A 106 26.75 18.07 16.53
N LEU A 107 27.68 17.55 15.71
CA LEU A 107 29.10 17.48 16.03
C LEU A 107 29.74 18.85 15.97
N ASP A 108 29.51 19.62 14.91
CA ASP A 108 30.01 21.00 14.76
C ASP A 108 29.55 21.89 15.92
N LYS A 109 28.28 21.75 16.32
CA LYS A 109 27.74 22.48 17.48
C LYS A 109 28.46 22.09 18.78
N ARG A 110 28.68 20.79 19.03
CA ARG A 110 29.39 20.32 20.23
C ARG A 110 30.86 20.72 20.24
N LEU A 111 31.51 20.76 19.08
CA LEU A 111 32.90 21.20 18.94
C LEU A 111 33.01 22.72 19.19
N GLY A 112 32.09 23.51 18.64
CA GLY A 112 32.01 24.95 18.89
C GLY A 112 31.72 25.30 20.35
N GLU A 113 30.89 24.52 21.05
CA GLU A 113 30.63 24.67 22.49
C GLU A 113 31.86 24.35 23.37
N LEU A 114 32.77 23.50 22.87
CA LEU A 114 34.03 23.14 23.56
C LEU A 114 35.20 24.09 23.23
N GLY A 115 35.00 25.06 22.33
CA GLY A 115 36.01 26.07 21.99
C GLY A 115 37.25 25.52 21.26
N LEU A 116 37.10 24.38 20.57
CA LEU A 116 38.11 23.80 19.66
C LEU A 116 37.86 24.23 18.22
#